data_AF-M8CLK1-F1
#
_entry.id   AF-M8CLK1-F1
#
_cell.length_a   1.000
_cell.length_b   1.000
_cell.length_c   1.000
_cell.angle_alpha   90.00
_cell.angle_beta   90.00
_cell.angle_gamma   90.00
#
_symmetry.space_group_name_H-M   'P 1'
#
loop_
_entity.id
_entity.type
_entity.pdbx_description
1 polymer ?
#
loop_
_entity_poly.entity_id
_entity_poly.type
_entity_poly.pdbx_seq_one_letter_code
_entity_poly.pdbx_strand_id
1 'polypeptide(L)'
;MASRALPLLQLTATLLVALLATCHAGSIAVYWGQNDGEASLAETCASGNYKFVILAFLPKFGKGQTPQLDLASHCDPSSGGCRGQSKDIKMCQSRGVKVLLSIGGGDGSYGLSSPGDAQQVALYLWNNYLGGASSSGPLGDVVLDGIDFDIEQGSAKFWNDLATDLKNLGKNGGNTVLLSAAPQCPFPDEWDGGATSTGLFDYVWVQFYNNEEC
;
A
#
# COMPACT_ATOMS: atom_id res chain seq x y z
N MET A 1 10.12 -50.79 31.10
CA MET A 1 9.77 -49.40 31.49
C MET A 1 9.91 -48.44 30.30
N ALA A 2 9.30 -48.74 29.14
CA ALA A 2 9.50 -47.95 27.91
C ALA A 2 8.20 -47.34 27.33
N SER A 3 7.01 -47.74 27.80
CA SER A 3 5.75 -47.32 27.16
C SER A 3 5.15 -46.01 27.69
N ARG A 4 5.65 -45.45 28.81
CA ARG A 4 5.12 -44.20 29.39
C ARG A 4 5.68 -42.92 28.74
N ALA A 5 6.80 -43.00 28.03
CA ALA A 5 7.45 -41.83 27.41
C ALA A 5 6.81 -41.43 26.07
N LEU A 6 6.29 -42.40 25.31
CA LEU A 6 5.69 -42.19 23.99
C LEU A 6 4.43 -41.28 24.00
N PRO A 7 3.45 -41.46 24.92
CA PRO A 7 2.28 -40.57 24.96
C PRO A 7 2.63 -39.15 25.41
N LEU A 8 3.65 -38.99 26.25
CA LEU A 8 4.13 -37.66 26.67
C LEU A 8 4.79 -36.91 25.51
N LEU A 9 5.59 -37.61 24.68
CA LEU A 9 6.20 -37.04 23.49
C LEU A 9 5.16 -36.65 22.42
N GLN A 10 4.13 -37.49 22.23
CA GLN A 10 3.04 -37.18 21.29
C GLN A 10 2.22 -35.98 21.76
N LEU A 11 1.94 -35.88 23.06
CA LEU A 11 1.23 -34.74 23.64
C LEU A 11 2.03 -33.45 23.52
N THR A 12 3.33 -33.46 23.79
CA THR A 12 4.18 -32.27 23.64
C THR A 12 4.31 -31.85 22.18
N ALA A 13 4.48 -32.79 21.24
CA ALA A 13 4.52 -32.48 19.82
C ALA A 13 3.20 -31.89 19.30
N THR A 14 2.05 -32.43 19.71
CA THR A 14 0.73 -31.87 19.34
C THR A 14 0.51 -30.49 19.96
N LEU A 15 0.94 -30.26 21.20
CA LEU A 15 0.87 -28.94 21.83
C LEU A 15 1.76 -27.93 21.11
N LEU A 16 2.97 -28.32 20.69
CA LEU A 16 3.89 -27.46 19.95
C LEU A 16 3.33 -27.08 18.57
N VAL A 17 2.76 -28.06 17.85
CA VAL A 17 2.13 -27.82 16.54
C VAL A 17 0.90 -26.92 16.69
N ALA A 18 0.09 -27.11 17.74
CA ALA A 18 -1.04 -26.22 18.04
C ALA A 18 -0.58 -24.80 18.39
N LEU A 19 0.49 -24.65 19.18
CA LEU A 19 1.10 -23.33 19.48
C LEU A 19 1.64 -22.66 18.22
N LEU A 20 2.35 -23.39 17.36
CA LEU A 20 2.89 -22.88 16.11
C LEU A 20 1.78 -22.52 15.11
N ALA A 21 0.69 -23.28 15.08
CA ALA A 21 -0.48 -22.97 14.24
C ALA A 21 -1.28 -21.76 14.74
N THR A 22 -1.14 -21.37 16.01
CA THR A 22 -1.85 -20.23 16.60
C THR A 22 -0.96 -18.99 16.76
N CYS A 23 0.36 -19.17 16.78
CA CYS A 23 1.38 -18.14 16.70
C CYS A 23 1.31 -17.44 15.33
N HIS A 24 0.64 -16.29 15.27
CA HIS A 24 0.75 -15.38 14.14
C HIS A 24 1.81 -14.34 14.49
N ALA A 25 3.02 -14.51 13.95
CA ALA A 25 3.92 -13.37 13.82
C ALA A 25 3.18 -12.32 12.98
N GLY A 26 3.08 -11.09 13.50
CA GLY A 26 2.50 -9.98 12.77
C GLY A 26 3.19 -9.77 11.41
N SER A 27 2.52 -9.08 10.50
CA SER A 27 3.10 -8.69 9.23
C SER A 27 3.77 -7.32 9.35
N ILE A 28 4.90 -7.12 8.68
CA ILE A 28 5.57 -5.82 8.59
C ILE A 28 5.22 -5.17 7.25
N ALA A 29 4.77 -3.93 7.29
CA ALA A 29 4.64 -3.04 6.15
C ALA A 29 5.74 -1.98 6.21
N VAL A 30 6.30 -1.60 5.06
CA VAL A 30 7.37 -0.59 4.98
C VAL A 30 7.15 0.34 3.80
N TYR A 31 7.40 1.63 4.01
CA TYR A 31 7.46 2.62 2.95
C TYR A 31 8.84 2.59 2.28
N TRP A 32 8.87 2.69 0.96
CA TRP A 32 10.08 2.69 0.13
C TRP A 32 9.99 3.76 -0.95
N GLY A 33 11.09 4.46 -1.25
CA GLY A 33 11.19 5.37 -2.39
C GLY A 33 11.50 6.83 -2.06
N GLN A 34 11.81 7.17 -0.80
CA GLN A 34 12.01 8.55 -0.35
C GLN A 34 13.39 8.78 0.28
N ASN A 35 14.34 7.86 0.11
CA ASN A 35 15.68 8.01 0.65
C ASN A 35 16.76 7.49 -0.31
N ASP A 36 17.69 8.36 -0.70
CA ASP A 36 18.82 8.05 -1.58
C ASP A 36 19.75 6.94 -1.07
N GLY A 37 19.76 6.71 0.26
CA GLY A 37 20.58 5.68 0.91
C GLY A 37 19.86 4.36 1.18
N GLU A 38 18.58 4.23 0.83
CA GLU A 38 17.84 2.99 1.05
C GLU A 38 18.21 1.90 0.03
N ALA A 39 18.06 0.64 0.42
CA ALA A 39 18.31 -0.49 -0.46
C ALA A 39 17.39 -0.46 -1.70
N SER A 40 17.80 -1.09 -2.80
CA SER A 40 16.91 -1.21 -3.96
C SER A 40 15.60 -1.91 -3.61
N LEU A 41 14.55 -1.70 -4.40
CA LEU A 41 13.26 -2.37 -4.19
C LEU A 41 13.41 -3.91 -4.21
N ALA A 42 14.24 -4.44 -5.12
CA ALA A 42 14.56 -5.86 -5.16
C ALA A 42 15.22 -6.37 -3.88
N GLU A 43 16.20 -5.66 -3.33
CA GLU A 43 16.89 -6.03 -2.08
C GLU A 43 15.94 -5.95 -0.88
N THR A 44 15.15 -4.88 -0.81
CA THR A 44 14.10 -4.70 0.22
C THR A 44 13.18 -5.91 0.26
N CYS A 45 12.66 -6.36 -0.88
CA CYS A 45 11.80 -7.54 -0.97
C CYS A 45 12.54 -8.87 -0.79
N ALA A 46 13.82 -8.96 -1.17
CA ALA A 46 14.64 -10.14 -0.98
C ALA A 46 15.06 -10.37 0.48
N SER A 47 14.97 -9.35 1.33
CA SER A 47 15.27 -9.45 2.77
C SER A 47 14.43 -10.49 3.51
N GLY A 48 13.20 -10.76 3.05
CA GLY A 48 12.24 -11.64 3.71
C GLY A 48 11.55 -11.02 4.94
N ASN A 49 11.79 -9.74 5.24
CA ASN A 49 11.26 -9.08 6.43
C ASN A 49 9.83 -8.53 6.25
N TYR A 50 9.44 -8.19 5.02
CA TYR A 50 8.25 -7.40 4.75
C TYR A 50 7.16 -8.21 4.07
N LYS A 51 5.92 -8.04 4.53
CA LYS A 51 4.73 -8.55 3.86
C LYS A 51 4.13 -7.54 2.89
N PHE A 52 4.31 -6.26 3.18
CA PHE A 52 3.89 -5.14 2.35
C PHE A 52 5.06 -4.20 2.10
N VAL A 53 5.21 -3.76 0.86
CA VAL A 53 6.06 -2.63 0.48
C VAL A 53 5.18 -1.57 -0.15
N ILE A 54 5.27 -0.35 0.36
CA ILE A 54 4.43 0.77 -0.02
C ILE A 54 5.31 1.78 -0.75
N LEU A 55 5.07 1.95 -2.05
CA LEU A 55 5.83 2.86 -2.90
C LEU A 55 5.41 4.30 -2.61
N ALA A 56 6.30 5.06 -2.01
CA ALA A 56 6.13 6.44 -1.62
C ALA A 56 6.83 7.36 -2.62
N PHE A 57 6.16 8.23 -3.37
CA PHE A 57 4.73 8.59 -3.33
C PHE A 57 4.17 8.97 -4.70
N LEU A 58 2.85 9.11 -4.79
CA LEU A 58 2.17 9.96 -5.77
C LEU A 58 1.75 11.29 -5.08
N PRO A 59 2.68 12.27 -4.91
CA PRO A 59 2.42 13.49 -4.13
C PRO A 59 1.69 14.58 -4.93
N LYS A 60 1.32 14.33 -6.19
CA LYS A 60 0.60 15.30 -7.02
C LYS A 60 -0.51 14.61 -7.78
N PHE A 61 -1.75 15.04 -7.58
CA PHE A 61 -2.95 14.57 -8.28
C PHE A 61 -4.18 15.42 -7.93
N GLY A 62 -5.30 15.16 -8.64
CA GLY A 62 -6.59 15.82 -8.41
C GLY A 62 -6.59 17.31 -8.77
N LYS A 63 -7.74 17.97 -8.62
CA LYS A 63 -7.93 19.40 -8.92
C LYS A 63 -7.52 19.76 -10.36
N GLY A 64 -7.72 18.85 -11.30
CA GLY A 64 -7.35 19.02 -12.72
C GLY A 64 -5.85 18.93 -13.02
N GLN A 65 -5.02 18.56 -12.04
CA GLN A 65 -3.58 18.37 -12.24
C GLN A 65 -3.29 17.04 -12.93
N THR A 66 -2.23 17.01 -13.75
CA THR A 66 -1.64 15.75 -14.20
C THR A 66 -0.94 15.07 -13.02
N PRO A 67 -1.32 13.83 -12.65
CA PRO A 67 -0.67 13.18 -11.53
C PRO A 67 0.80 12.86 -11.81
N GLN A 68 1.64 12.96 -10.78
CA GLN A 68 3.08 12.79 -10.90
C GLN A 68 3.59 11.91 -9.76
N LEU A 69 4.26 10.82 -10.13
CA LEU A 69 5.01 9.95 -9.22
C LEU A 69 6.27 10.68 -8.76
N ASP A 70 6.71 10.43 -7.54
CA ASP A 70 8.01 10.84 -7.02
C ASP A 70 8.61 9.67 -6.24
N LEU A 71 9.77 9.16 -6.70
CA LEU A 71 10.55 8.13 -6.02
C LEU A 71 11.95 8.69 -5.68
N ALA A 72 12.02 9.98 -5.34
CA ALA A 72 13.24 10.69 -5.02
C ALA A 72 14.34 10.46 -6.09
N SER A 73 15.56 10.13 -5.69
CA SER A 73 16.66 9.88 -6.61
C SER A 73 16.63 8.50 -7.30
N HIS A 74 15.70 7.59 -6.92
CA HIS A 74 15.69 6.22 -7.45
C HIS A 74 15.42 6.18 -8.96
N CYS A 75 14.58 7.09 -9.46
CA CYS A 75 14.29 7.21 -10.88
C CYS A 75 13.55 8.51 -11.20
N ASP A 76 13.63 8.94 -12.47
CA ASP A 76 12.84 10.06 -12.99
C ASP A 76 11.62 9.53 -13.78
N PRO A 77 10.38 9.76 -13.31
CA PRO A 77 9.18 9.33 -14.02
C PRO A 77 8.90 10.18 -15.27
N SER A 78 9.38 11.43 -15.32
CA SER A 78 9.15 12.33 -16.47
C SER A 78 9.92 11.87 -17.72
N SER A 79 11.08 11.24 -17.53
CA SER A 79 11.85 10.60 -18.60
C SER A 79 11.42 9.15 -18.87
N GLY A 80 10.44 8.63 -18.13
CA GLY A 80 10.07 7.21 -18.14
C GLY A 80 11.09 6.29 -17.46
N GLY A 81 12.06 6.84 -16.73
CA GLY A 81 13.11 6.10 -16.02
C GLY A 81 12.58 5.15 -14.94
N CYS A 82 11.43 5.47 -14.35
CA CYS A 82 10.80 4.62 -13.33
C CYS A 82 10.19 3.32 -13.88
N ARG A 83 10.11 3.14 -15.21
CA ARG A 83 9.62 1.89 -15.81
C ARG A 83 10.50 0.68 -15.49
N GLY A 84 11.75 0.89 -15.11
CA GLY A 84 12.65 -0.16 -14.64
C GLY A 84 12.15 -0.87 -13.37
N GLN A 85 11.36 -0.18 -12.54
CA GLN A 85 10.84 -0.72 -11.28
C GLN A 85 9.83 -1.87 -11.48
N SER A 86 9.20 -1.99 -12.66
CA SER A 86 8.29 -3.11 -12.99
C SER A 86 8.90 -4.47 -12.66
N LYS A 87 10.19 -4.67 -12.96
CA LYS A 87 10.89 -5.95 -12.72
C LYS A 87 10.99 -6.26 -11.23
N ASP A 88 11.32 -5.25 -10.42
CA ASP A 88 11.52 -5.42 -8.99
C ASP A 88 10.19 -5.59 -8.27
N ILE A 89 9.15 -4.86 -8.69
CA ILE A 89 7.78 -5.06 -8.22
C ILE A 89 7.30 -6.49 -8.50
N LYS A 90 7.46 -6.98 -9.75
CA LYS A 90 7.12 -8.37 -10.11
C LYS A 90 7.91 -9.39 -9.28
N MET A 91 9.18 -9.10 -8.96
CA MET A 91 9.99 -9.93 -8.06
C MET A 91 9.41 -9.95 -6.63
N CYS A 92 9.05 -8.80 -6.07
CA CYS A 92 8.38 -8.70 -4.76
C CYS A 92 7.10 -9.54 -4.72
N GLN A 93 6.23 -9.37 -5.72
CA GLN A 93 4.96 -10.09 -5.84
C GLN A 93 5.16 -11.61 -5.97
N SER A 94 6.17 -12.05 -6.74
CA SER A 94 6.52 -13.47 -6.85
C SER A 94 6.95 -14.12 -5.53
N ARG A 95 7.40 -13.30 -4.57
CA ARG A 95 7.77 -13.71 -3.20
C ARG A 95 6.62 -13.59 -2.21
N GLY A 96 5.43 -13.20 -2.68
CA GLY A 96 4.25 -13.01 -1.85
C GLY A 96 4.26 -11.72 -1.03
N VAL A 97 5.12 -10.76 -1.37
CA VAL A 97 5.11 -9.39 -0.85
C VAL A 97 4.08 -8.60 -1.65
N LYS A 98 3.18 -7.92 -0.95
CA LYS A 98 2.19 -7.03 -1.55
C LYS A 98 2.82 -5.67 -1.82
N VAL A 99 2.65 -5.14 -3.03
CA VAL A 99 3.20 -3.84 -3.41
C VAL A 99 2.06 -2.87 -3.69
N LEU A 100 1.98 -1.81 -2.88
CA LEU A 100 0.96 -0.77 -2.99
C LEU A 100 1.62 0.54 -3.44
N LEU A 101 0.87 1.40 -4.14
CA LEU A 101 1.28 2.80 -4.36
C LEU A 101 0.64 3.68 -3.30
N SER A 102 1.44 4.48 -2.60
CA SER A 102 0.92 5.49 -1.68
C SER A 102 0.64 6.80 -2.39
N ILE A 103 -0.57 7.31 -2.20
CA ILE A 103 -0.99 8.65 -2.62
C ILE A 103 -0.86 9.59 -1.42
N GLY A 104 -0.34 10.79 -1.66
CA GLY A 104 -0.19 11.81 -0.61
C GLY A 104 1.25 11.97 -0.14
N GLY A 105 1.49 11.77 1.16
CA GLY A 105 2.73 12.06 1.90
C GLY A 105 2.73 13.46 2.52
N GLY A 106 3.67 13.72 3.44
CA GLY A 106 3.76 14.98 4.17
C GLY A 106 4.04 16.22 3.31
N ASP A 107 4.63 16.05 2.13
CA ASP A 107 4.87 17.10 1.16
C ASP A 107 4.22 16.75 -0.20
N GLY A 108 3.57 17.75 -0.82
CA GLY A 108 2.94 17.54 -2.13
C GLY A 108 1.90 18.57 -2.53
N SER A 109 1.30 18.36 -3.71
CA SER A 109 0.18 19.15 -4.23
C SER A 109 -0.95 18.22 -4.65
N TYR A 110 -1.71 17.74 -3.67
CA TYR A 110 -2.78 16.78 -3.87
C TYR A 110 -4.12 17.21 -3.26
N GLY A 111 -5.14 16.39 -3.47
CA GLY A 111 -6.49 16.58 -2.93
C GLY A 111 -7.57 16.56 -4.00
N LEU A 112 -8.81 16.42 -3.55
CA LEU A 112 -9.97 16.20 -4.41
C LEU A 112 -10.94 17.40 -4.31
N SER A 113 -11.47 17.82 -5.45
CA SER A 113 -12.35 18.99 -5.55
C SER A 113 -13.84 18.66 -5.64
N SER A 114 -14.18 17.42 -6.04
CA SER A 114 -15.55 16.92 -6.15
C SER A 114 -15.55 15.38 -6.23
N PRO A 115 -16.71 14.71 -6.09
CA PRO A 115 -16.81 13.28 -6.39
C PRO A 115 -16.41 12.93 -7.82
N GLY A 116 -16.68 13.81 -8.79
CA GLY A 116 -16.25 13.62 -10.19
C GLY A 116 -14.74 13.74 -10.38
N ASP A 117 -14.05 14.50 -9.53
CA ASP A 117 -12.58 14.57 -9.49
C ASP A 117 -12.01 13.30 -8.83
N ALA A 118 -12.63 12.81 -7.75
CA ALA A 118 -12.30 11.51 -7.14
C ALA A 118 -12.39 10.36 -8.16
N GLN A 119 -13.46 10.31 -8.94
CA GLN A 119 -13.65 9.31 -9.99
C GLN A 119 -12.56 9.39 -11.07
N GLN A 120 -12.17 10.60 -11.49
CA GLN A 120 -11.10 10.80 -12.48
C GLN A 120 -9.75 10.32 -11.95
N VAL A 121 -9.44 10.61 -10.68
CA VAL A 121 -8.24 10.12 -10.01
C VAL A 121 -8.29 8.58 -9.89
N ALA A 122 -9.42 8.00 -9.51
CA ALA A 122 -9.60 6.54 -9.44
C ALA A 122 -9.32 5.86 -10.79
N LEU A 123 -9.87 6.42 -11.87
CA LEU A 123 -9.65 5.93 -13.23
C LEU A 123 -8.18 6.08 -13.65
N TYR A 124 -7.52 7.17 -13.28
CA TYR A 124 -6.09 7.36 -13.54
C TYR A 124 -5.26 6.28 -12.82
N LEU A 125 -5.50 6.08 -11.52
CA LEU A 125 -4.81 5.07 -10.72
C LEU A 125 -5.03 3.67 -11.29
N TRP A 126 -6.29 3.35 -11.61
CA TRP A 126 -6.66 2.08 -12.21
C TRP A 126 -5.93 1.80 -13.51
N ASN A 127 -5.91 2.79 -14.41
CA ASN A 127 -5.33 2.63 -15.72
C ASN A 127 -3.80 2.59 -15.71
N ASN A 128 -3.14 3.32 -14.80
CA ASN A 128 -1.68 3.49 -14.86
C ASN A 128 -0.89 2.63 -13.87
N TYR A 129 -1.55 2.09 -12.84
CA TYR A 129 -0.88 1.33 -11.78
C TYR A 129 -1.59 0.02 -11.41
N LEU A 130 -2.88 -0.14 -11.72
CA LEU A 130 -3.65 -1.33 -11.38
C LEU A 130 -4.06 -2.09 -12.66
N GLY A 131 -5.23 -2.73 -12.65
CA GLY A 131 -5.68 -3.67 -13.69
C GLY A 131 -6.25 -3.05 -14.96
N GLY A 132 -6.04 -1.76 -15.21
CA GLY A 132 -6.49 -1.12 -16.45
C GLY A 132 -5.61 -1.44 -17.65
N ALA A 133 -5.97 -0.92 -18.81
CA ALA A 133 -5.40 -1.32 -20.10
C ALA A 133 -4.13 -0.55 -20.52
N SER A 134 -3.48 0.23 -19.64
CA SER A 134 -2.27 0.98 -20.02
C SER A 134 -1.04 0.07 -19.98
N SER A 135 -0.49 -0.26 -21.14
CA SER A 135 0.73 -1.06 -21.27
C SER A 135 2.03 -0.30 -20.95
N SER A 136 1.96 0.94 -20.44
CA SER A 136 3.13 1.82 -20.33
C SER A 136 3.03 2.93 -19.27
N GLY A 137 2.38 2.63 -18.13
CA GLY A 137 2.30 3.53 -16.98
C GLY A 137 3.67 3.93 -16.39
N PRO A 138 3.70 4.82 -15.39
CA PRO A 138 4.95 5.37 -14.83
C PRO A 138 5.92 4.31 -14.29
N LEU A 139 5.40 3.20 -13.77
CA LEU A 139 6.18 2.07 -13.27
C LEU A 139 6.41 0.97 -14.32
N GLY A 140 6.02 1.19 -15.57
CA GLY A 140 6.10 0.21 -16.66
C GLY A 140 4.92 -0.76 -16.68
N ASP A 141 5.10 -1.89 -17.37
CA ASP A 141 4.09 -2.96 -17.45
C ASP A 141 4.05 -3.72 -16.12
N VAL A 142 3.25 -3.27 -15.16
CA VAL A 142 3.03 -3.94 -13.89
C VAL A 142 1.69 -3.56 -13.29
N VAL A 143 1.06 -4.50 -12.60
CA VAL A 143 -0.19 -4.30 -11.85
C VAL A 143 0.16 -4.36 -10.37
N LEU A 144 0.00 -3.24 -9.66
CA LEU A 144 0.18 -3.18 -8.22
C LEU A 144 -0.97 -3.90 -7.50
N ASP A 145 -0.73 -4.32 -6.26
CA ASP A 145 -1.74 -5.01 -5.44
C ASP A 145 -2.80 -4.05 -4.88
N GLY A 146 -2.52 -2.75 -4.81
CA GLY A 146 -3.43 -1.78 -4.20
C GLY A 146 -2.94 -0.35 -4.13
N ILE A 147 -3.75 0.47 -3.47
CA ILE A 147 -3.51 1.89 -3.22
C ILE A 147 -3.51 2.13 -1.71
N ASP A 148 -2.48 2.83 -1.26
CA ASP A 148 -2.35 3.34 0.10
C ASP A 148 -2.71 4.82 0.16
N PHE A 149 -3.49 5.21 1.17
CA PHE A 149 -3.94 6.56 1.44
C PHE A 149 -3.13 7.12 2.60
N ASP A 150 -2.05 7.83 2.27
CA ASP A 150 -1.23 8.57 3.22
C ASP A 150 -1.53 10.06 3.08
N ILE A 151 -2.72 10.46 3.56
CA ILE A 151 -3.19 11.83 3.41
C ILE A 151 -2.84 12.60 4.68
N GLU A 152 -1.93 13.57 4.57
CA GLU A 152 -1.42 14.31 5.74
C GLU A 152 -1.69 15.83 5.67
N GLN A 153 -2.33 16.29 4.59
CA GLN A 153 -2.63 17.71 4.41
C GLN A 153 -3.76 17.94 3.38
N GLY A 154 -4.20 19.20 3.31
CA GLY A 154 -5.14 19.65 2.28
C GLY A 154 -6.59 19.58 2.75
N SER A 155 -7.45 18.92 2.00
CA SER A 155 -8.89 18.82 2.31
C SER A 155 -9.29 17.40 2.65
N ALA A 156 -9.92 17.21 3.81
CA ALA A 156 -10.53 15.95 4.24
C ALA A 156 -11.89 15.70 3.55
N LYS A 157 -11.92 15.73 2.21
CA LYS A 157 -13.15 15.57 1.42
C LYS A 157 -12.94 14.60 0.26
N PHE A 158 -13.97 13.79 0.00
CA PHE A 158 -14.10 12.89 -1.15
C PHE A 158 -13.13 11.68 -1.16
N TRP A 159 -12.38 11.45 -0.08
CA TRP A 159 -11.53 10.26 0.06
C TRP A 159 -12.36 8.97 0.14
N ASN A 160 -13.54 9.05 0.76
CA ASN A 160 -14.56 7.99 0.74
C ASN A 160 -15.05 7.66 -0.69
N ASP A 161 -15.24 8.68 -1.53
CA ASP A 161 -15.63 8.51 -2.93
C ASP A 161 -14.51 7.82 -3.72
N LEU A 162 -13.26 8.28 -3.56
CA LEU A 162 -12.09 7.67 -4.20
C LEU A 162 -11.93 6.19 -3.80
N ALA A 163 -12.04 5.87 -2.51
CA ALA A 163 -11.98 4.49 -2.02
C ALA A 163 -13.10 3.61 -2.63
N THR A 164 -14.31 4.15 -2.71
CA THR A 164 -15.47 3.45 -3.31
C THR A 164 -15.25 3.18 -4.80
N ASP A 165 -14.79 4.19 -5.55
CA ASP A 165 -14.54 4.06 -6.98
C ASP A 165 -13.42 3.06 -7.28
N LEU A 166 -12.33 3.05 -6.51
CA LEU A 166 -11.25 2.07 -6.65
C LEU A 166 -11.73 0.62 -6.43
N LYS A 167 -12.52 0.37 -5.37
CA LYS A 167 -13.10 -0.95 -5.12
C LYS A 167 -14.06 -1.38 -6.24
N ASN A 168 -14.88 -0.46 -6.75
CA ASN A 168 -15.80 -0.73 -7.86
C ASN A 168 -15.05 -1.06 -9.16
N LEU A 169 -13.98 -0.33 -9.47
CA LEU A 169 -13.13 -0.61 -10.64
C LEU A 169 -12.47 -1.99 -10.54
N GLY A 170 -11.91 -2.33 -9.37
CA GLY A 170 -11.36 -3.66 -9.12
C GLY A 170 -12.38 -4.77 -9.35
N LYS A 171 -13.56 -4.65 -8.72
CA LYS A 171 -14.66 -5.61 -8.87
C LYS A 171 -15.09 -5.79 -10.33
N ASN A 172 -15.23 -4.71 -11.08
CA ASN A 172 -15.66 -4.74 -12.47
C ASN A 172 -14.56 -5.24 -13.42
N GLY A 173 -13.30 -4.96 -13.10
CA GLY A 173 -12.13 -5.37 -13.87
C GLY A 173 -11.62 -6.78 -13.54
N GLY A 174 -12.25 -7.49 -12.58
CA GLY A 174 -11.84 -8.83 -12.18
C GLY A 174 -10.54 -8.89 -11.38
N ASN A 175 -10.07 -7.77 -10.82
CA ASN A 175 -8.87 -7.69 -9.98
C ASN A 175 -9.22 -7.21 -8.57
N THR A 176 -8.72 -7.89 -7.56
CA THR A 176 -8.81 -7.40 -6.18
C THR A 176 -7.89 -6.19 -6.03
N VAL A 177 -8.44 -5.08 -5.55
CA VAL A 177 -7.67 -3.87 -5.20
C VAL A 177 -7.61 -3.79 -3.68
N LEU A 178 -6.42 -3.92 -3.12
CA LEU A 178 -6.18 -3.65 -1.70
C LEU A 178 -6.24 -2.15 -1.47
N LEU A 179 -6.93 -1.74 -0.41
CA LEU A 179 -6.92 -0.38 0.08
C LEU A 179 -6.29 -0.35 1.47
N SER A 180 -5.36 0.57 1.67
CA SER A 180 -4.82 0.85 2.99
C SER A 180 -4.83 2.33 3.31
N ALA A 181 -4.79 2.66 4.60
CA ALA A 181 -4.73 4.03 5.08
C ALA A 181 -3.64 4.19 6.15
N ALA A 182 -3.02 5.36 6.16
CA ALA A 182 -2.00 5.76 7.12
C ALA A 182 -2.45 6.96 7.98
N PRO A 183 -3.58 6.88 8.71
CA PRO A 183 -4.02 8.00 9.53
C PRO A 183 -3.00 8.30 10.62
N GLN A 184 -2.94 9.56 11.04
CA GLN A 184 -2.25 9.95 12.25
C GLN A 184 -2.96 9.34 13.47
N CYS A 185 -2.26 9.30 14.61
CA CYS A 185 -2.81 8.70 15.81
C CYS A 185 -3.96 9.48 16.50
N PRO A 186 -4.09 10.82 16.39
CA PRO A 186 -5.24 11.52 16.98
C PRO A 186 -6.54 11.04 16.35
N PHE A 187 -7.52 10.65 17.18
CA PHE A 187 -8.77 10.09 16.70
C PHE A 187 -9.98 11.00 17.02
N PRO A 188 -10.83 11.36 16.03
CA PRO A 188 -10.71 11.01 14.61
C PRO A 188 -9.57 11.75 13.91
N ASP A 189 -8.98 11.11 12.89
CA ASP A 189 -7.91 11.69 12.08
C ASP A 189 -8.42 12.92 11.30
N GLU A 190 -7.59 13.97 11.24
CA GLU A 190 -7.96 15.27 10.65
C GLU A 190 -8.17 15.16 9.12
N TRP A 191 -7.45 14.27 8.45
CA TRP A 191 -7.31 14.22 7.00
C TRP A 191 -8.10 13.09 6.32
N ASP A 192 -8.48 12.06 7.09
CA ASP A 192 -9.17 10.84 6.63
C ASP A 192 -10.41 11.15 5.78
N GLY A 193 -11.15 12.22 6.11
CA GLY A 193 -12.32 12.65 5.35
C GLY A 193 -13.42 11.58 5.24
N GLY A 194 -13.50 10.67 6.21
CA GLY A 194 -14.46 9.57 6.27
C GLY A 194 -14.07 8.34 5.46
N ALA A 195 -12.85 8.28 4.91
CA ALA A 195 -12.39 7.16 4.09
C ALA A 195 -12.40 5.85 4.88
N THR A 196 -11.73 5.79 6.04
CA THR A 196 -11.69 4.58 6.87
C THR A 196 -13.06 4.17 7.41
N SER A 197 -13.96 5.14 7.61
CA SER A 197 -15.34 4.90 8.05
C SER A 197 -16.21 4.18 7.00
N THR A 198 -15.77 4.08 5.74
CA THR A 198 -16.47 3.32 4.69
C THR A 198 -16.45 1.80 4.94
N GLY A 199 -15.51 1.29 5.74
CA GLY A 199 -15.28 -0.14 5.91
C GLY A 199 -14.69 -0.84 4.68
N LEU A 200 -14.18 -0.07 3.71
CA LEU A 200 -13.58 -0.60 2.47
C LEU A 200 -12.07 -0.86 2.57
N PHE A 201 -11.41 -0.35 3.61
CA PHE A 201 -9.97 -0.46 3.81
C PHE A 201 -9.61 -1.84 4.38
N ASP A 202 -8.68 -2.52 3.70
CA ASP A 202 -8.18 -3.85 4.10
C ASP A 202 -7.12 -3.75 5.21
N TYR A 203 -6.38 -2.64 5.23
CA TYR A 203 -5.34 -2.36 6.21
C TYR A 203 -5.39 -0.90 6.69
N VAL A 204 -5.08 -0.68 7.96
CA VAL A 204 -4.92 0.67 8.53
C VAL A 204 -3.67 0.63 9.41
N TRP A 205 -2.66 1.42 9.06
CA TRP A 205 -1.42 1.56 9.83
C TRP A 205 -1.35 2.94 10.45
N VAL A 206 -1.87 3.04 11.66
CA VAL A 206 -1.88 4.28 12.44
C VAL A 206 -0.45 4.75 12.70
N GLN A 207 -0.16 6.00 12.38
CA GLN A 207 1.14 6.63 12.60
C GLN A 207 1.29 7.06 14.06
N PHE A 208 1.87 6.19 14.89
CA PHE A 208 2.21 6.48 16.30
C PHE A 208 3.56 7.21 16.42
N TYR A 209 3.65 8.36 15.75
CA TYR A 209 4.79 9.27 15.79
C TYR A 209 4.35 10.67 15.35
N ASN A 210 5.19 11.68 15.60
CA ASN A 210 4.96 13.09 15.27
C ASN A 210 3.72 13.76 15.93
N ASN A 211 3.05 13.07 16.84
CA ASN A 211 2.02 13.59 17.73
C ASN A 211 2.43 13.20 19.17
N GLU A 212 2.15 14.02 20.19
CA GLU A 212 2.62 13.76 21.57
C GLU A 212 1.52 13.09 22.42
N GLU A 213 0.26 13.29 22.03
CA GLU A 213 -0.94 12.81 22.70
C GLU A 213 -1.17 11.30 22.54
N CYS A 214 -0.53 10.71 21.54
CA CYS A 214 -0.50 9.31 21.14
C CYS A 214 0.75 9.12 20.26
#